data_AF-A0A8J4XKP9-F1
#
_entry.id   AF-A0A8J4XKP9-F1
#
_cell.length_a   1.000
_cell.length_b   1.000
_cell.length_c   1.000
_cell.angle_alpha   90.00
_cell.angle_beta   90.00
_cell.angle_gamma   90.00
#
_symmetry.space_group_name_H-M   'P 1'
#
loop_
_entity.id
_entity.type
_entity.pdbx_description
1 polymer ?
#
loop_
_entity_poly.entity_id
_entity_poly.type
_entity_poly.pdbx_seq_one_letter_code
_entity_poly.pdbx_strand_id
1 'polypeptide(L)'
;MTKDLQEARAANSEDILTKAGMQLRNEINKQDVSQPWPPDTDQNVIPAAVTKFLHTLLTGECECQTPSERAQRLATSFGSDLVFAVTSGKTKPPKHVLLSNAVKCLTGNTELIRTLNRLGHCVSYSMFEEIDTALCIQKLECSKDDIPLPANIYPGVFTTLAWDNIDRLEETLSGAGTSHRVNGIAVQFQVAGSVPEKVLPEITKSKIRSITLTASILPNIQCWRRAGPPRIETAYVDTTKEVQDSKTKNHIWLLTRMSDHENQSISSWTGFNIKIRRDIAVVQDTVSYLPTINAPATEMSTVNEVLEQTHAIMQSLQLNKIVCVFDQALYAKAAEVLWKQEKFKNIIIRMGVFHTICNLLSTIGRGFRMQVLEICVWNQVSSQKDQCQG
;
A
#
# COMPACT_ATOMS: atom_id res chain seq x y z
N MET A 1 56.95 23.10 32.19
CA MET A 1 57.05 21.64 31.93
C MET A 1 55.69 20.94 31.87
N THR A 2 54.82 21.03 32.88
CA THR A 2 53.46 20.43 32.83
C THR A 2 52.50 21.11 31.86
N LYS A 3 52.59 22.43 31.72
CA LYS A 3 51.79 23.23 30.77
C LYS A 3 52.20 22.95 29.32
N ASP A 4 53.50 22.97 29.04
CA ASP A 4 54.07 22.70 27.70
C ASP A 4 53.79 21.26 27.23
N LEU A 5 53.78 20.28 28.15
CA LEU A 5 53.41 18.88 27.85
C LEU A 5 51.91 18.71 27.56
N GLN A 6 51.05 19.49 28.22
CA GLN A 6 49.61 19.50 27.94
C GLN A 6 49.30 20.20 26.61
N GLU A 7 49.98 21.32 26.33
CA GLU A 7 49.87 22.05 25.06
C GLU A 7 50.39 21.20 23.88
N ALA A 8 51.52 20.50 24.04
CA ALA A 8 52.03 19.58 23.02
C ALA A 8 51.14 18.35 22.80
N ARG A 9 50.53 17.79 23.86
CA ARG A 9 49.55 16.69 23.75
C ARG A 9 48.26 17.14 23.07
N ALA A 10 47.80 18.36 23.36
CA ALA A 10 46.62 18.94 22.72
C ALA A 10 46.87 19.19 21.21
N ALA A 11 48.01 19.77 20.84
CA ALA A 11 48.39 19.98 19.45
C ALA A 11 48.54 18.65 18.67
N ASN A 12 49.10 17.62 19.30
CA ASN A 12 49.20 16.28 18.69
C ASN A 12 47.82 15.60 18.54
N SER A 13 46.91 15.81 19.49
CA SER A 13 45.54 15.30 19.41
C SER A 13 44.73 16.00 18.31
N GLU A 14 44.92 17.30 18.12
CA GLU A 14 44.27 18.08 17.07
C GLU A 14 44.71 17.63 15.67
N ASP A 15 46.00 17.32 15.50
CA ASP A 15 46.56 16.76 14.27
C ASP A 15 46.00 15.35 13.95
N ILE A 16 45.83 14.49 14.97
CA ILE A 16 45.22 13.16 14.80
C ILE A 16 43.75 13.25 14.38
N LEU A 17 42.97 14.12 15.03
CA LEU A 17 41.55 14.30 14.70
C LEU A 17 41.35 14.85 13.29
N THR A 18 42.20 15.81 12.88
CA THR A 18 42.19 16.37 11.53
C THR A 18 42.51 15.29 10.50
N LYS A 19 43.54 14.48 10.74
CA LYS A 19 43.91 13.35 9.87
C LYS A 19 42.79 12.31 9.77
N ALA A 20 42.16 11.94 10.89
CA ALA A 20 41.04 11.01 10.89
C ALA A 20 39.84 11.56 10.10
N GLY A 21 39.50 12.84 10.30
CA GLY A 21 38.44 13.51 9.54
C GLY A 21 38.73 13.56 8.03
N MET A 22 39.97 13.86 7.65
CA MET A 22 40.40 13.84 6.25
C MET A 22 40.35 12.43 5.64
N GLN A 23 40.76 11.40 6.39
CA GLN A 23 40.67 10.02 5.95
C GLN A 23 39.22 9.62 5.68
N LEU A 24 38.31 9.87 6.64
CA LEU A 24 36.88 9.57 6.47
C LEU A 24 36.28 10.33 5.28
N ARG A 25 36.61 11.61 5.13
CA ARG A 25 36.17 12.43 3.99
C ARG A 25 36.66 11.85 2.66
N ASN A 26 37.91 11.41 2.60
CA ASN A 26 38.48 10.81 1.40
C ASN A 26 37.82 9.49 1.08
N GLU A 27 37.56 8.63 2.06
CA GLU A 27 36.84 7.36 1.86
C GLU A 27 35.42 7.58 1.33
N ILE A 28 34.71 8.61 1.81
CA ILE A 28 33.39 8.98 1.27
C ILE A 28 33.52 9.46 -0.19
N ASN A 29 34.48 10.33 -0.50
CA ASN A 29 34.64 10.89 -1.85
C ASN A 29 35.22 9.91 -2.87
N LYS A 30 35.96 8.88 -2.43
CA LYS A 30 36.48 7.81 -3.29
C LYS A 30 35.38 6.95 -3.89
N GLN A 31 34.21 6.92 -3.25
CA GLN A 31 33.05 6.27 -3.83
C GLN A 31 32.57 7.12 -5.01
N ASP A 32 33.10 6.88 -6.19
CA ASP A 32 32.56 7.39 -7.45
C ASP A 32 31.26 6.64 -7.76
N VAL A 33 30.23 6.89 -6.94
CA VAL A 33 28.94 6.22 -7.08
C VAL A 33 28.15 7.03 -8.08
N SER A 34 28.26 6.64 -9.35
CA SER A 34 27.16 6.87 -10.29
C SER A 34 25.94 6.15 -9.72
N GLN A 35 25.13 6.85 -8.91
CA GLN A 35 23.90 6.27 -8.39
C GLN A 35 22.89 6.12 -9.52
N PRO A 36 22.15 5.00 -9.59
CA PRO A 36 21.06 4.86 -10.53
C PRO A 36 20.02 5.96 -10.31
N TRP A 37 19.26 6.26 -11.36
CA TRP A 37 18.14 7.18 -11.29
C TRP A 37 16.83 6.46 -11.65
N PRO A 38 15.79 6.51 -10.80
CA PRO A 38 15.75 7.09 -9.46
C PRO A 38 16.72 6.43 -8.46
N PRO A 39 17.09 7.09 -7.34
CA PRO A 39 18.03 6.51 -6.37
C PRO A 39 17.50 5.21 -5.77
N ASP A 40 18.32 4.16 -5.80
CA ASP A 40 18.04 2.89 -5.15
C ASP A 40 18.18 3.02 -3.62
N THR A 41 17.11 2.70 -2.90
CA THR A 41 17.06 2.80 -1.43
C THR A 41 17.53 1.55 -0.70
N ASP A 42 17.82 0.47 -1.41
CA ASP A 42 18.27 -0.79 -0.80
C ASP A 42 19.81 -0.89 -0.76
N GLN A 43 20.50 -0.03 -1.51
CA GLN A 43 21.97 0.01 -1.55
C GLN A 43 22.57 0.69 -0.31
N ASN A 44 23.51 0.00 0.34
CA ASN A 44 24.33 0.59 1.39
C ASN A 44 25.45 1.45 0.79
N VAL A 45 25.27 2.76 0.86
CA VAL A 45 26.24 3.76 0.37
C VAL A 45 27.26 4.21 1.43
N ILE A 46 27.27 3.62 2.62
CA ILE A 46 28.13 4.07 3.73
C ILE A 46 29.47 3.31 3.70
N PRO A 47 30.63 3.99 3.57
CA PRO A 47 31.92 3.31 3.61
C PRO A 47 32.16 2.57 4.92
N ALA A 48 32.80 1.40 4.85
CA ALA A 48 33.12 0.59 6.03
C ALA A 48 33.94 1.35 7.09
N ALA A 49 34.82 2.26 6.65
CA ALA A 49 35.59 3.13 7.56
C ALA A 49 34.70 4.07 8.37
N VAL A 50 33.65 4.64 7.76
CA VAL A 50 32.67 5.50 8.44
C VAL A 50 31.83 4.69 9.41
N THR A 51 31.39 3.50 9.01
CA THR A 51 30.66 2.57 9.87
C THR A 51 31.50 2.17 11.09
N LYS A 52 32.77 1.80 10.88
CA LYS A 52 33.70 1.48 11.96
C LYS A 52 33.91 2.65 12.91
N PHE A 53 34.15 3.85 12.37
CA PHE A 53 34.29 5.07 13.17
C PHE A 53 33.06 5.33 14.04
N LEU A 54 31.86 5.28 13.47
CA LEU A 54 30.61 5.52 14.20
C LEU A 54 30.34 4.45 15.25
N HIS A 55 30.65 3.18 14.97
CA HIS A 55 30.56 2.14 15.99
C HIS A 55 31.50 2.40 17.15
N THR A 56 32.77 2.71 16.89
CA THR A 56 33.73 3.06 17.95
C THR A 56 33.28 4.30 18.73
N LEU A 57 32.75 5.32 18.05
CA LEU A 57 32.24 6.53 18.70
C LEU A 57 31.01 6.26 19.60
N LEU A 58 30.08 5.42 19.15
CA LEU A 58 28.83 5.13 19.86
C LEU A 58 28.98 4.11 20.98
N THR A 59 29.98 3.23 20.91
CA THR A 59 30.19 2.13 21.86
C THR A 59 31.39 2.35 22.79
N GLY A 60 32.37 3.15 22.37
CA GLY A 60 33.65 3.27 23.05
C GLY A 60 34.62 2.10 22.78
N GLU A 61 34.25 1.14 21.92
CA GLU A 61 35.03 -0.06 21.64
C GLU A 61 35.75 0.03 20.29
N CYS A 62 37.07 -0.22 20.28
CA CYS A 62 37.88 -0.20 19.06
C CYS A 62 37.58 -1.37 18.10
N GLU A 63 37.06 -2.48 18.63
CA GLU A 63 36.80 -3.74 17.89
C GLU A 63 35.45 -4.33 18.30
N CYS A 64 34.37 -3.57 18.12
CA CYS A 64 33.02 -4.08 18.38
C CYS A 64 32.66 -5.13 17.31
N GLN A 65 32.83 -6.42 17.64
CA GLN A 65 32.53 -7.54 16.74
C GLN A 65 31.02 -7.71 16.52
N THR A 66 30.20 -7.32 17.50
CA THR A 66 28.73 -7.41 17.46
C THR A 66 28.09 -6.18 18.11
N PRO A 67 27.91 -5.07 17.38
CA PRO A 67 27.25 -3.88 17.92
C PRO A 67 25.78 -4.19 18.25
N SER A 68 25.26 -3.56 19.31
CA SER A 68 23.82 -3.64 19.62
C SER A 68 22.96 -3.12 18.45
N GLU A 69 21.74 -3.62 18.31
CA GLU A 69 20.80 -3.17 17.26
C GLU A 69 20.60 -1.65 17.29
N ARG A 70 20.58 -1.05 18.49
CA ARG A 70 20.50 0.40 18.66
C ARG A 70 21.72 1.10 18.06
N ALA A 71 22.93 0.63 18.38
CA ALA A 71 24.16 1.21 17.87
C ALA A 71 24.25 1.08 16.34
N GLN A 72 23.86 -0.08 15.80
CA GLN A 72 23.80 -0.30 14.35
C GLN A 72 22.84 0.65 13.65
N ARG A 73 21.60 0.77 14.14
CA ARG A 73 20.61 1.70 13.58
C ARG A 73 21.09 3.15 13.61
N LEU A 74 21.71 3.58 14.71
CA LEU A 74 22.26 4.94 14.84
C LEU A 74 23.47 5.16 13.93
N ALA A 75 24.39 4.18 13.82
CA ALA A 75 25.53 4.26 12.92
C ALA A 75 25.08 4.37 11.45
N THR A 76 24.08 3.60 11.02
CA THR A 76 23.50 3.73 9.67
C THR A 76 22.86 5.11 9.46
N SER A 77 22.13 5.60 10.46
CA SER A 77 21.46 6.91 10.39
C SER A 77 22.46 8.07 10.30
N PHE A 78 23.48 8.10 11.15
CA PHE A 78 24.51 9.13 11.16
C PHE A 78 25.48 8.99 9.99
N GLY A 79 25.81 7.77 9.58
CA GLY A 79 26.63 7.51 8.41
C GLY A 79 25.99 8.03 7.13
N SER A 80 24.66 7.89 7.00
CA SER A 80 23.90 8.52 5.92
C SER A 80 24.01 10.05 5.94
N ASP A 81 23.90 10.68 7.11
CA ASP A 81 24.07 12.14 7.24
C ASP A 81 25.47 12.59 6.83
N LEU A 82 26.51 11.86 7.24
CA LEU A 82 27.89 12.15 6.87
C LEU A 82 28.11 12.04 5.36
N VAL A 83 27.65 10.95 4.74
CA VAL A 83 27.77 10.75 3.28
C VAL A 83 27.05 11.87 2.53
N PHE A 84 25.81 12.19 2.91
CA PHE A 84 25.03 13.24 2.26
C PHE A 84 25.69 14.62 2.40
N ALA A 85 26.14 14.97 3.60
CA ALA A 85 26.76 16.26 3.87
C ALA A 85 28.12 16.41 3.17
N VAL A 86 28.99 15.39 3.26
CA VAL A 86 30.34 15.43 2.66
C VAL A 86 30.26 15.48 1.14
N THR A 87 29.35 14.73 0.53
CA THR A 87 29.13 14.73 -0.92
C THR A 87 28.31 15.92 -1.41
N SER A 88 27.86 16.79 -0.50
CA SER A 88 26.99 17.94 -0.81
C SER A 88 25.72 17.54 -1.56
N GLY A 89 25.11 16.41 -1.18
CA GLY A 89 23.87 15.88 -1.75
C GLY A 89 24.02 15.20 -3.13
N LYS A 90 25.25 15.03 -3.64
CA LYS A 90 25.51 14.24 -4.85
C LYS A 90 25.03 12.79 -4.64
N THR A 91 25.47 12.17 -3.55
CA THR A 91 24.98 10.88 -3.10
C THR A 91 23.72 11.09 -2.24
N LYS A 92 22.67 10.31 -2.50
CA LYS A 92 21.38 10.32 -1.80
C LYS A 92 21.24 8.99 -1.06
N PRO A 93 21.65 8.92 0.22
CA PRO A 93 21.47 7.72 1.01
C PRO A 93 19.99 7.39 1.24
N PRO A 94 19.65 6.13 1.55
CA PRO A 94 18.27 5.71 1.79
C PRO A 94 17.54 6.58 2.82
N LYS A 95 18.22 6.95 3.93
CA LYS A 95 17.66 7.85 4.94
C LYS A 95 17.13 9.14 4.32
N HIS A 96 17.91 9.81 3.47
CA HIS A 96 17.58 11.13 2.95
C HIS A 96 16.41 11.11 1.98
N VAL A 97 16.27 10.02 1.21
CA VAL A 97 15.14 9.79 0.30
C VAL A 97 13.91 9.38 1.11
N LEU A 98 14.01 8.32 1.90
CA LEU A 98 12.87 7.70 2.61
C LEU A 98 12.30 8.62 3.70
N LEU A 99 13.11 9.40 4.41
CA LEU A 99 12.62 10.31 5.44
C LEU A 99 11.72 11.40 4.84
N SER A 100 12.09 11.94 3.67
CA SER A 100 11.25 12.94 2.99
C SER A 100 9.91 12.35 2.55
N ASN A 101 9.91 11.11 2.07
CA ASN A 101 8.72 10.37 1.67
C ASN A 101 7.81 10.09 2.90
N ALA A 102 8.38 9.55 3.97
CA ALA A 102 7.65 9.25 5.20
C ALA A 102 6.98 10.50 5.79
N VAL A 103 7.69 11.63 5.88
CA VAL A 103 7.14 12.90 6.37
C VAL A 103 6.02 13.39 5.47
N LYS A 104 6.18 13.30 4.14
CA LYS A 104 5.13 13.69 3.18
C LYS A 104 3.88 12.84 3.36
N CYS A 105 4.02 11.52 3.45
CA CYS A 105 2.89 10.59 3.60
C CYS A 105 2.16 10.77 4.93
N LEU A 106 2.89 10.94 6.03
CA LEU A 106 2.29 11.02 7.37
C LEU A 106 1.66 12.38 7.67
N THR A 107 2.22 13.47 7.14
CA THR A 107 1.84 14.82 7.57
C THR A 107 1.31 15.70 6.43
N GLY A 108 1.63 15.39 5.18
CA GLY A 108 1.37 16.26 4.03
C GLY A 108 2.13 17.60 4.06
N ASN A 109 2.88 17.90 5.14
CA ASN A 109 3.43 19.22 5.44
C ASN A 109 4.79 19.44 4.77
N THR A 110 4.83 20.35 3.81
CA THR A 110 6.04 20.67 3.04
C THR A 110 7.05 21.51 3.82
N GLU A 111 6.61 22.29 4.82
CA GLU A 111 7.50 23.09 5.69
C GLU A 111 8.34 22.20 6.62
N LEU A 112 7.78 21.06 7.07
CA LEU A 112 8.54 20.07 7.82
C LEU A 112 9.67 19.48 6.98
N ILE A 113 9.39 19.14 5.72
CA ILE A 113 10.40 18.63 4.78
C ILE A 113 11.48 19.70 4.53
N ARG A 114 11.10 20.97 4.35
CA ARG A 114 12.06 22.07 4.19
C ARG A 114 12.94 22.25 5.43
N THR A 115 12.36 22.16 6.62
CA THR A 115 13.08 22.25 7.89
C THR A 115 14.09 21.12 8.03
N LEU A 116 13.68 19.88 7.79
CA LEU A 116 14.56 18.70 7.85
C LEU A 116 15.67 18.75 6.79
N ASN A 117 15.37 19.24 5.60
CA ASN A 117 16.37 19.45 4.56
C ASN A 117 17.42 20.49 4.97
N ARG A 118 17.00 21.61 5.57
CA ARG A 118 17.93 22.63 6.11
C ARG A 118 18.82 22.10 7.22
N LEU A 119 18.32 21.14 8.01
CA LEU A 119 19.09 20.43 9.03
C LEU A 119 19.95 19.29 8.44
N GLY A 120 19.90 19.05 7.12
CA GLY A 120 20.72 18.06 6.43
C GLY A 120 20.23 16.62 6.57
N HIS A 121 18.98 16.37 6.98
CA HIS A 121 18.45 15.03 7.25
C HIS A 121 17.67 14.40 6.10
N CYS A 122 17.25 15.19 5.12
CA CYS A 122 16.54 14.68 3.94
C CYS A 122 16.85 15.48 2.68
N VAL A 123 16.45 14.94 1.54
CA VAL A 123 16.51 15.66 0.26
C VAL A 123 15.55 16.87 0.27
N SER A 124 15.79 17.84 -0.62
CA SER A 124 14.89 18.97 -0.77
C SER A 124 13.52 18.51 -1.26
N TYR A 125 12.47 19.27 -0.94
CA TYR A 125 11.12 18.97 -1.43
C TYR A 125 11.07 18.88 -2.97
N SER A 126 11.81 19.75 -3.67
CA SER A 126 11.93 19.73 -5.13
C SER A 126 12.64 18.50 -5.69
N MET A 127 13.59 17.92 -4.96
CA MET A 127 14.26 16.67 -5.32
C MET A 127 13.36 15.47 -5.03
N PHE A 128 12.63 15.53 -3.92
CA PHE A 128 11.60 14.54 -3.60
C PHE A 128 10.56 14.43 -4.72
N GLU A 129 9.99 15.55 -5.18
CA GLU A 129 9.02 15.55 -6.29
C GLU A 129 9.61 15.02 -7.60
N GLU A 130 10.89 15.28 -7.87
CA GLU A 130 11.59 14.74 -9.03
C GLU A 130 11.77 13.22 -8.94
N ILE A 131 12.14 12.70 -7.76
CA ILE A 131 12.27 11.26 -7.50
C ILE A 131 10.91 10.57 -7.64
N ASP A 132 9.86 11.13 -7.04
CA ASP A 132 8.50 10.58 -7.10
C ASP A 132 7.96 10.57 -8.54
N THR A 133 8.20 11.65 -9.29
CA THR A 133 7.88 11.72 -10.72
C THR A 133 8.64 10.67 -11.53
N ALA A 134 9.94 10.52 -11.30
CA ALA A 134 10.74 9.54 -12.03
C ALA A 134 10.32 8.09 -11.73
N LEU A 135 9.99 7.76 -10.47
CA LEU A 135 9.40 6.47 -10.09
C LEU A 135 8.06 6.22 -10.77
N CYS A 136 7.23 7.25 -10.90
CA CYS A 136 5.95 7.16 -11.61
C CYS A 136 6.15 6.92 -13.11
N ILE A 137 7.05 7.68 -13.77
CA ILE A 137 7.40 7.46 -15.19
C ILE A 137 7.92 6.04 -15.40
N GLN A 138 8.82 5.55 -14.54
CA GLN A 138 9.37 4.20 -14.63
C GLN A 138 8.25 3.13 -14.61
N LYS A 139 7.25 3.30 -13.75
CA LYS A 139 6.08 2.40 -13.68
C LYS A 139 5.18 2.50 -14.91
N LEU A 140 4.97 3.70 -15.45
CA LEU A 140 4.20 3.91 -16.68
C LEU A 140 4.90 3.29 -17.89
N GLU A 141 6.24 3.41 -17.99
CA GLU A 141 7.01 2.83 -19.09
C GLU A 141 7.06 1.31 -19.05
N CYS A 142 7.01 0.68 -17.87
CA CYS A 142 6.82 -0.76 -17.70
C CYS A 142 5.49 -1.28 -18.27
N SER A 143 4.55 -0.40 -18.58
CA SER A 143 3.13 -0.72 -18.79
C SER A 143 2.59 -0.06 -20.07
N LYS A 144 3.44 0.13 -21.10
CA LYS A 144 3.08 0.90 -22.30
C LYS A 144 1.87 0.36 -23.08
N ASP A 145 1.58 -0.94 -22.99
CA ASP A 145 0.46 -1.58 -23.70
C ASP A 145 -0.56 -2.27 -22.77
N ASP A 146 -0.31 -2.29 -21.46
CA ASP A 146 -1.09 -3.04 -20.47
C ASP A 146 -1.30 -2.19 -19.20
N ILE A 147 -2.27 -2.57 -18.38
CA ILE A 147 -2.52 -1.85 -17.13
C ILE A 147 -1.36 -2.07 -16.16
N PRO A 148 -0.80 -1.00 -15.56
CA PRO A 148 0.30 -1.14 -14.62
C PRO A 148 -0.09 -2.02 -13.45
N LEU A 149 0.34 -3.28 -13.50
CA LEU A 149 0.15 -4.24 -12.42
C LEU A 149 1.27 -4.10 -11.39
N PRO A 150 0.92 -4.05 -10.09
CA PRO A 150 1.91 -4.07 -9.01
C PRO A 150 2.81 -5.31 -9.08
N ALA A 151 4.08 -5.16 -8.72
CA ALA A 151 5.10 -6.22 -8.85
C ALA A 151 4.82 -7.47 -8.01
N ASN A 152 3.98 -7.36 -7.00
CA ASN A 152 3.56 -8.43 -6.10
C ASN A 152 2.27 -9.15 -6.56
N ILE A 153 1.81 -8.91 -7.79
CA ILE A 153 0.71 -9.62 -8.43
C ILE A 153 1.27 -10.51 -9.55
N TYR A 154 0.96 -11.80 -9.51
CA TYR A 154 1.58 -12.83 -10.35
C TYR A 154 0.61 -13.45 -11.36
N PRO A 155 1.06 -13.73 -12.61
CA PRO A 155 0.28 -14.51 -13.57
C PRO A 155 -0.03 -15.93 -13.07
N GLY A 156 -1.15 -16.49 -13.53
CA GLY A 156 -1.61 -17.84 -13.20
C GLY A 156 -2.17 -18.01 -11.79
N VAL A 157 -2.10 -16.98 -10.94
CA VAL A 157 -2.62 -17.01 -9.57
C VAL A 157 -4.03 -16.43 -9.56
N PHE A 158 -4.96 -17.12 -8.91
CA PHE A 158 -6.33 -16.64 -8.75
C PHE A 158 -6.35 -15.24 -8.10
N THR A 159 -7.00 -14.29 -8.77
CA THR A 159 -7.08 -12.90 -8.34
C THR A 159 -8.52 -12.49 -8.13
N THR A 160 -8.78 -11.84 -6.99
CA THR A 160 -10.01 -11.09 -6.79
C THR A 160 -9.70 -9.61 -6.89
N LEU A 161 -10.41 -8.90 -7.76
CA LEU A 161 -10.39 -7.45 -7.80
C LEU A 161 -11.52 -6.88 -6.95
N ALA A 162 -11.28 -5.76 -6.29
CA ALA A 162 -12.34 -4.96 -5.71
C ALA A 162 -12.18 -3.53 -6.17
N TRP A 163 -13.25 -2.96 -6.72
CA TRP A 163 -13.28 -1.56 -7.13
C TRP A 163 -14.28 -0.81 -6.29
N ASP A 164 -13.87 0.36 -5.83
CA ASP A 164 -14.67 1.19 -4.96
C ASP A 164 -14.52 2.67 -5.32
N ASN A 165 -15.46 3.49 -4.91
CA ASN A 165 -15.34 4.94 -5.02
C ASN A 165 -14.33 5.46 -3.98
N ILE A 166 -13.47 6.37 -4.41
CA ILE A 166 -12.76 7.27 -3.52
C ILE A 166 -13.54 8.57 -3.52
N ASP A 167 -14.35 8.76 -2.49
CA ASP A 167 -14.91 10.06 -2.15
C ASP A 167 -13.95 10.71 -1.15
N ARG A 168 -13.10 11.62 -1.64
CA ARG A 168 -12.52 12.59 -0.71
C ARG A 168 -13.66 13.51 -0.30
N LEU A 169 -14.04 13.41 0.98
CA LEU A 169 -14.98 14.32 1.64
C LEU A 169 -14.37 15.73 1.72
N GLU A 170 -14.20 16.37 0.57
CA GLU A 170 -14.03 17.81 0.52
C GLU A 170 -15.40 18.38 0.89
N GLU A 171 -15.53 18.85 2.14
CA GLU A 171 -16.75 19.51 2.63
C GLU A 171 -16.96 20.82 1.85
N THR A 172 -17.54 20.68 0.66
CA THR A 172 -18.01 21.80 -0.14
C THR A 172 -19.46 22.06 0.27
N LEU A 173 -19.79 23.32 0.57
CA LEU A 173 -21.14 23.74 0.96
C LEU A 173 -22.22 23.35 -0.08
N SER A 174 -21.81 23.14 -1.34
CA SER A 174 -22.67 22.76 -2.46
C SER A 174 -22.61 21.26 -2.82
N GLY A 175 -21.67 20.50 -2.26
CA GLY A 175 -21.32 19.16 -2.76
C GLY A 175 -20.71 19.14 -4.17
N ALA A 176 -20.40 20.31 -4.76
CA ALA A 176 -19.83 20.42 -6.10
C ALA A 176 -18.31 20.60 -6.04
N GLY A 177 -17.59 19.93 -6.94
CA GLY A 177 -16.12 19.95 -6.97
C GLY A 177 -15.46 18.86 -6.12
N THR A 178 -16.22 17.97 -5.49
CA THR A 178 -15.71 16.79 -4.81
C THR A 178 -15.01 15.85 -5.80
N SER A 179 -13.82 15.39 -5.44
CA SER A 179 -13.10 14.38 -6.23
C SER A 179 -13.82 13.04 -6.14
N HIS A 180 -14.61 12.71 -7.17
CA HIS A 180 -15.20 11.38 -7.35
C HIS A 180 -14.30 10.55 -8.26
N ARG A 181 -13.51 9.67 -7.66
CA ARG A 181 -12.61 8.77 -8.39
C ARG A 181 -13.01 7.33 -8.11
N VAL A 182 -12.56 6.41 -8.97
CA VAL A 182 -12.69 4.97 -8.71
C VAL A 182 -11.30 4.39 -8.51
N ASN A 183 -11.14 3.58 -7.49
CA ASN A 183 -9.87 2.91 -7.21
C ASN A 183 -10.05 1.42 -7.05
N GLY A 184 -9.05 0.67 -7.49
CA GLY A 184 -9.05 -0.78 -7.46
C GLY A 184 -8.03 -1.32 -6.49
N ILE A 185 -8.31 -2.47 -5.92
CA ILE A 185 -7.32 -3.34 -5.31
C ILE A 185 -7.35 -4.72 -5.98
N ALA A 186 -6.19 -5.34 -6.08
CA ALA A 186 -6.03 -6.74 -6.44
C ALA A 186 -5.64 -7.53 -5.18
N VAL A 187 -6.32 -8.65 -4.96
CA VAL A 187 -6.08 -9.56 -3.84
C VAL A 187 -5.70 -10.92 -4.41
N GLN A 188 -4.52 -11.40 -4.04
CA GLN A 188 -3.99 -12.73 -4.39
C GLN A 188 -3.46 -13.42 -3.12
N PHE A 189 -3.46 -14.75 -3.11
CA PHE A 189 -2.73 -15.49 -2.08
C PHE A 189 -1.24 -15.21 -2.19
N GLN A 190 -0.55 -15.10 -1.06
CA GLN A 190 0.91 -15.01 -1.06
C GLN A 190 1.51 -16.30 -1.64
N VAL A 191 2.25 -16.17 -2.73
CA VAL A 191 2.95 -17.29 -3.36
C VAL A 191 4.37 -17.38 -2.80
N ALA A 192 4.79 -18.57 -2.39
CA ALA A 192 6.18 -18.84 -2.02
C ALA A 192 7.01 -19.14 -3.28
N GLY A 193 8.07 -18.39 -3.53
CA GLY A 193 8.97 -18.59 -4.66
C GLY A 193 9.84 -17.37 -4.98
N SER A 194 10.87 -17.57 -5.79
CA SER A 194 11.68 -16.46 -6.32
C SER A 194 10.82 -15.62 -7.26
N VAL A 195 10.56 -14.37 -6.87
CA VAL A 195 9.91 -13.37 -7.71
C VAL A 195 10.78 -13.16 -8.95
N PRO A 196 10.26 -13.31 -10.18
CA PRO A 196 11.02 -12.90 -11.35
C PRO A 196 11.30 -11.41 -11.23
N GLU A 197 12.58 -11.05 -11.14
CA GLU A 197 13.01 -9.67 -11.03
C GLU A 197 12.57 -8.93 -12.29
N LYS A 198 11.60 -8.02 -12.13
CA LYS A 198 11.11 -7.23 -13.25
C LYS A 198 12.16 -6.18 -13.55
N VAL A 199 12.88 -6.34 -14.66
CA VAL A 199 13.86 -5.35 -15.12
C VAL A 199 13.14 -4.02 -15.31
N LEU A 200 13.46 -3.04 -14.47
CA LEU A 200 12.89 -1.71 -14.55
C LEU A 200 13.60 -0.91 -15.65
N PRO A 201 12.86 -0.10 -16.43
CA PRO A 201 13.47 0.75 -17.44
C PRO A 201 14.36 1.80 -16.78
N GLU A 202 15.48 2.10 -17.41
CA GLU A 202 16.38 3.16 -16.96
C GLU A 202 15.76 4.52 -17.30
N ILE A 203 15.57 5.36 -16.27
CA ILE A 203 14.98 6.69 -16.45
C ILE A 203 16.09 7.73 -16.41
N THR A 204 16.16 8.55 -17.46
CA THR A 204 17.07 9.69 -17.48
C THR A 204 16.57 10.78 -16.54
N LYS A 205 17.47 11.31 -15.72
CA LYS A 205 17.18 12.45 -14.84
C LYS A 205 16.79 13.69 -15.64
N SER A 206 15.55 14.16 -15.46
CA SER A 206 14.95 15.20 -16.31
C SER A 206 14.55 16.48 -15.57
N LYS A 207 14.72 16.57 -14.24
CA LYS A 207 14.24 17.70 -13.39
C LYS A 207 12.73 17.95 -13.46
N ILE A 208 11.97 17.02 -14.05
CA ILE A 208 10.52 17.05 -14.09
C ILE A 208 10.01 16.63 -12.70
N ARG A 209 9.13 17.45 -12.12
CA ARG A 209 8.62 17.31 -10.73
C ARG A 209 7.13 17.01 -10.65
N SER A 210 6.50 16.89 -11.81
CA SER A 210 5.10 16.54 -11.91
C SER A 210 4.85 15.87 -13.25
N ILE A 211 3.84 15.01 -13.28
CA ILE A 211 3.32 14.43 -14.52
C ILE A 211 1.94 15.01 -14.73
N THR A 212 1.74 15.63 -15.89
CA THR A 212 0.40 15.96 -16.35
C THR A 212 -0.19 14.69 -16.92
N LEU A 213 -1.04 14.02 -16.15
CA LEU A 213 -1.86 12.95 -16.70
C LEU A 213 -2.82 13.59 -17.71
N THR A 214 -2.73 13.21 -18.98
CA THR A 214 -3.77 13.55 -19.95
C THR A 214 -5.05 12.92 -19.42
N ALA A 215 -6.09 13.72 -19.19
CA ALA A 215 -7.38 13.18 -18.79
C ALA A 215 -7.84 12.22 -19.88
N SER A 216 -7.84 10.92 -19.59
CA SER A 216 -8.40 9.92 -20.49
C SER A 216 -9.87 10.26 -20.67
N ILE A 217 -10.23 10.77 -21.85
CA ILE A 217 -11.62 10.97 -22.21
C ILE A 217 -12.20 9.58 -22.36
N LEU A 218 -12.92 9.13 -21.34
CA LEU A 218 -13.58 7.84 -21.39
C LEU A 218 -14.60 7.86 -22.53
N PRO A 219 -14.64 6.82 -23.38
CA PRO A 219 -15.60 6.77 -24.47
C PRO A 219 -17.01 6.88 -23.90
N ASN A 220 -17.83 7.71 -24.54
CA ASN A 220 -19.25 7.78 -24.20
C ASN A 220 -19.89 6.45 -24.54
N ILE A 221 -20.55 5.86 -23.55
CA ILE A 221 -21.26 4.59 -23.72
C ILE A 221 -22.73 4.87 -23.77
N GLN A 222 -23.39 4.29 -24.76
CA GLN A 222 -24.82 4.39 -24.89
C GLN A 222 -25.46 3.75 -23.66
N CYS A 223 -26.14 4.59 -22.86
CA CYS A 223 -26.98 4.13 -21.77
C CYS A 223 -28.15 3.35 -22.36
N TRP A 224 -28.00 2.03 -22.40
CA TRP A 224 -29.04 1.13 -22.86
C TRP A 224 -30.23 1.13 -21.90
N ARG A 225 -31.42 0.76 -22.38
CA ARG A 225 -32.55 0.49 -21.47
C ARG A 225 -32.16 -0.60 -20.48
N ARG A 226 -32.50 -0.42 -19.20
CA ARG A 226 -32.27 -1.43 -18.17
C ARG A 226 -32.91 -2.75 -18.62
N ALA A 227 -32.09 -3.78 -18.70
CA ALA A 227 -32.56 -5.14 -18.92
C ALA A 227 -32.46 -5.86 -17.58
N GLY A 228 -33.51 -6.60 -17.21
CA GLY A 228 -33.43 -7.49 -16.06
C GLY A 228 -32.38 -8.58 -16.29
N PRO A 229 -31.97 -9.30 -15.22
CA PRO A 229 -31.08 -10.44 -15.36
C PRO A 229 -31.63 -11.42 -16.40
N PRO A 230 -30.77 -12.03 -17.23
CA PRO A 230 -31.19 -13.11 -18.10
C PRO A 230 -31.80 -14.23 -17.26
N ARG A 231 -32.67 -15.05 -17.86
CA ARG A 231 -33.31 -16.16 -17.15
C ARG A 231 -32.21 -17.14 -16.67
N ILE A 232 -32.06 -17.25 -15.35
CA ILE A 232 -31.06 -18.13 -14.72
C ILE A 232 -31.75 -19.45 -14.37
N GLU A 233 -31.12 -20.58 -14.72
CA GLU A 233 -31.49 -21.86 -14.14
C GLU A 233 -31.03 -21.90 -12.68
N THR A 234 -31.98 -21.96 -11.76
CA THR A 234 -31.67 -22.12 -10.34
C THR A 234 -31.17 -23.54 -10.08
N ALA A 235 -29.89 -23.67 -9.79
CA ALA A 235 -29.34 -24.90 -9.22
C ALA A 235 -29.60 -24.92 -7.72
N TYR A 236 -30.24 -25.98 -7.22
CA TYR A 236 -30.33 -26.20 -5.77
C TYR A 236 -29.02 -26.79 -5.29
N VAL A 237 -28.33 -26.06 -4.42
CA VAL A 237 -27.16 -26.56 -3.72
C VAL A 237 -27.61 -26.85 -2.29
N ASP A 238 -27.58 -28.13 -1.90
CA ASP A 238 -27.79 -28.49 -0.50
C ASP A 238 -26.64 -27.92 0.32
N THR A 239 -26.98 -26.93 1.15
CA THR A 239 -26.05 -26.23 2.05
C THR A 239 -26.40 -26.46 3.51
N THR A 240 -27.25 -27.45 3.80
CA THR A 240 -27.81 -27.67 5.13
C THR A 240 -26.71 -27.95 6.16
N LYS A 241 -25.70 -28.74 5.76
CA LYS A 241 -24.56 -29.07 6.61
C LYS A 241 -23.70 -27.83 6.88
N GLU A 242 -23.34 -27.08 5.86
CA GLU A 242 -22.49 -25.88 5.96
C GLU A 242 -23.16 -24.80 6.81
N VAL A 243 -24.48 -24.64 6.67
CA VAL A 243 -25.28 -23.73 7.50
C VAL A 243 -25.28 -24.20 8.95
N GLN A 244 -25.48 -25.50 9.20
CA GLN A 244 -25.48 -26.04 10.56
C GLN A 244 -24.10 -25.93 11.24
N ASP A 245 -23.03 -26.20 10.49
CA ASP A 245 -21.65 -26.05 10.96
C ASP A 245 -21.35 -24.59 11.27
N SER A 246 -21.77 -23.65 10.40
CA SER A 246 -21.59 -22.21 10.61
C SER A 246 -22.37 -21.71 11.82
N LYS A 247 -23.62 -22.17 12.01
CA LYS A 247 -24.43 -21.85 13.19
C LYS A 247 -23.80 -22.35 14.48
N THR A 248 -23.30 -23.59 14.47
CA THR A 248 -22.62 -24.21 15.60
C THR A 248 -21.35 -23.45 15.97
N LYS A 249 -20.49 -23.13 14.99
CA LYS A 249 -19.27 -22.33 15.20
C LYS A 249 -19.58 -20.94 15.76
N ASN A 250 -20.60 -20.27 15.23
CA ASN A 250 -21.03 -18.96 15.74
C ASN A 250 -21.53 -19.06 17.18
N HIS A 251 -22.35 -20.06 17.51
CA HIS A 251 -22.82 -20.28 18.88
C HIS A 251 -21.66 -20.51 19.85
N ILE A 252 -20.71 -21.37 19.50
CA ILE A 252 -19.54 -21.63 20.34
C ILE A 252 -18.73 -20.36 20.54
N TRP A 253 -18.48 -19.59 19.48
CA TRP A 253 -17.77 -18.32 19.58
C TRP A 253 -18.48 -17.32 20.50
N LEU A 254 -19.80 -17.15 20.33
CA LEU A 254 -20.60 -16.28 21.20
C LEU A 254 -20.58 -16.75 22.66
N LEU A 255 -20.85 -18.02 22.92
CA LEU A 255 -20.88 -18.57 24.28
C LEU A 255 -19.53 -18.44 24.99
N THR A 256 -18.43 -18.78 24.30
CA THR A 256 -17.07 -18.68 24.85
C THR A 256 -16.68 -17.23 25.13
N ARG A 257 -17.08 -16.28 24.29
CA ARG A 257 -16.91 -14.84 24.56
C ARG A 257 -17.75 -14.35 25.74
N MET A 258 -19.01 -14.76 25.84
CA MET A 258 -19.90 -14.32 26.94
C MET A 258 -19.52 -14.90 28.30
N SER A 259 -18.73 -15.97 28.33
CA SER A 259 -18.36 -16.68 29.57
C SER A 259 -17.39 -15.89 30.46
N ASP A 260 -16.51 -15.08 29.87
CA ASP A 260 -15.55 -14.24 30.59
C ASP A 260 -15.44 -12.88 29.89
N HIS A 261 -16.38 -11.99 30.20
CA HIS A 261 -16.49 -10.67 29.58
C HIS A 261 -15.45 -9.69 30.14
N GLU A 262 -15.01 -9.86 31.39
CA GLU A 262 -14.03 -8.97 32.04
C GLU A 262 -12.59 -9.28 31.59
N ASN A 263 -12.24 -10.55 31.36
CA ASN A 263 -10.91 -10.97 30.91
C ASN A 263 -10.98 -11.72 29.57
N GLN A 264 -11.52 -11.04 28.56
CA GLN A 264 -11.79 -11.61 27.23
C GLN A 264 -10.54 -12.15 26.52
N SER A 265 -10.25 -13.43 26.70
CA SER A 265 -9.13 -14.14 26.05
C SER A 265 -9.45 -14.68 24.66
N ILE A 266 -10.75 -14.73 24.29
CA ILE A 266 -11.18 -15.25 22.99
C ILE A 266 -11.10 -14.15 21.94
N SER A 267 -10.40 -14.44 20.85
CA SER A 267 -10.23 -13.54 19.72
C SER A 267 -11.57 -13.13 19.08
N SER A 268 -11.55 -12.05 18.31
CA SER A 268 -12.71 -11.63 17.51
C SER A 268 -13.14 -12.75 16.56
N TRP A 269 -14.34 -12.63 15.99
CA TRP A 269 -14.94 -13.68 15.16
C TRP A 269 -13.97 -14.20 14.09
N THR A 270 -13.26 -13.30 13.41
CA THR A 270 -12.25 -13.67 12.39
C THR A 270 -11.09 -14.46 13.00
N GLY A 271 -10.49 -13.97 14.09
CA GLY A 271 -9.37 -14.65 14.75
C GLY A 271 -9.77 -16.01 15.33
N PHE A 272 -11.00 -16.13 15.83
CA PHE A 272 -11.53 -17.40 16.33
C PHE A 272 -11.66 -18.39 15.18
N ASN A 273 -12.28 -17.99 14.06
CA ASN A 273 -12.43 -18.83 12.88
C ASN A 273 -11.09 -19.23 12.26
N ILE A 274 -10.05 -18.40 12.36
CA ILE A 274 -8.68 -18.76 11.95
C ILE A 274 -8.11 -19.84 12.88
N LYS A 275 -8.20 -19.64 14.21
CA LYS A 275 -7.65 -20.58 15.20
C LYS A 275 -8.27 -21.98 15.16
N ILE A 276 -9.56 -22.07 14.86
CA ILE A 276 -10.28 -23.37 14.85
C ILE A 276 -10.21 -24.10 13.51
N ARG A 277 -9.65 -23.50 12.45
CA ARG A 277 -9.45 -24.18 11.17
C ARG A 277 -8.29 -25.16 11.31
N ARG A 278 -8.59 -26.46 11.18
CA ARG A 278 -7.60 -27.53 11.33
C ARG A 278 -6.99 -28.01 10.00
N ASP A 279 -7.71 -27.84 8.89
CA ASP A 279 -7.44 -28.61 7.67
C ASP A 279 -7.01 -27.78 6.45
N ILE A 280 -6.83 -26.46 6.61
CA ILE A 280 -6.43 -25.55 5.53
C ILE A 280 -5.36 -24.61 6.06
N ALA A 281 -4.17 -24.63 5.47
CA ALA A 281 -3.14 -23.64 5.73
C ALA A 281 -3.69 -22.25 5.33
N VAL A 282 -3.79 -21.35 6.31
CA VAL A 282 -4.18 -19.96 6.04
C VAL A 282 -2.95 -19.26 5.48
N VAL A 283 -2.92 -19.11 4.16
CA VAL A 283 -1.93 -18.28 3.47
C VAL A 283 -2.40 -16.84 3.57
N GLN A 284 -1.50 -15.94 3.97
CA GLN A 284 -1.81 -14.52 4.02
C GLN A 284 -2.05 -14.01 2.60
N ASP A 285 -3.08 -13.17 2.42
CA ASP A 285 -3.32 -12.53 1.14
C ASP A 285 -2.38 -11.33 0.96
N THR A 286 -1.93 -11.14 -0.28
CA THR A 286 -1.26 -9.94 -0.77
C THR A 286 -2.32 -9.01 -1.33
N VAL A 287 -2.33 -7.76 -0.84
CA VAL A 287 -3.22 -6.70 -1.33
C VAL A 287 -2.39 -5.66 -2.06
N SER A 288 -2.78 -5.32 -3.28
CA SER A 288 -2.07 -4.35 -4.11
C SER A 288 -3.03 -3.34 -4.73
N TYR A 289 -2.63 -2.07 -4.75
CA TYR A 289 -3.42 -1.00 -5.33
C TYR A 289 -3.28 -0.97 -6.85
N LEU A 290 -4.42 -0.90 -7.54
CA LEU A 290 -4.48 -0.69 -8.98
C LEU A 290 -4.48 0.81 -9.30
N PRO A 291 -4.17 1.19 -10.56
CA PRO A 291 -4.27 2.57 -11.00
C PRO A 291 -5.67 3.15 -10.77
N THR A 292 -5.71 4.37 -10.25
CA THR A 292 -6.98 5.09 -10.02
C THR A 292 -7.55 5.58 -11.35
N ILE A 293 -8.85 5.35 -11.55
CA ILE A 293 -9.61 5.95 -12.65
C ILE A 293 -10.10 7.32 -12.18
N ASN A 294 -9.61 8.38 -12.84
CA ASN A 294 -9.97 9.76 -12.51
C ASN A 294 -11.31 10.16 -13.16
N ALA A 295 -12.35 9.40 -12.84
CA ALA A 295 -13.72 9.65 -13.26
C ALA A 295 -14.71 9.18 -12.18
N PRO A 296 -15.88 9.81 -12.07
CA PRO A 296 -16.89 9.47 -11.08
C PRO A 296 -17.46 8.06 -11.27
N ALA A 297 -17.60 7.31 -10.18
CA ALA A 297 -18.22 5.97 -10.16
C ALA A 297 -19.69 5.98 -10.62
N THR A 298 -20.32 7.15 -10.65
CA THR A 298 -21.70 7.33 -11.08
C THR A 298 -21.87 7.26 -12.60
N GLU A 299 -20.81 7.41 -13.39
CA GLU A 299 -20.94 7.44 -14.85
C GLU A 299 -20.77 6.05 -15.47
N MET A 300 -21.61 5.72 -16.46
CA MET A 300 -21.57 4.42 -17.12
C MET A 300 -20.26 4.20 -17.90
N SER A 301 -19.67 5.28 -18.41
CA SER A 301 -18.34 5.27 -19.04
C SER A 301 -17.25 4.81 -18.06
N THR A 302 -17.28 5.31 -16.82
CA THR A 302 -16.39 4.86 -15.74
C THR A 302 -16.58 3.39 -15.42
N VAL A 303 -17.83 2.92 -15.32
CA VAL A 303 -18.12 1.50 -15.03
C VAL A 303 -17.59 0.58 -16.13
N ASN A 304 -17.75 0.97 -17.40
CA ASN A 304 -17.18 0.18 -18.48
C ASN A 304 -15.67 0.20 -18.46
N GLU A 305 -15.04 1.36 -18.23
CA GLU A 305 -13.58 1.44 -18.07
C GLU A 305 -13.09 0.48 -16.98
N VAL A 306 -13.76 0.43 -15.82
CA VAL A 306 -13.47 -0.56 -14.77
C VAL A 306 -13.53 -2.00 -15.29
N LEU A 307 -14.51 -2.33 -16.15
CA LEU A 307 -14.64 -3.65 -16.77
C LEU A 307 -13.59 -3.91 -17.85
N GLU A 308 -13.23 -2.91 -18.68
CA GLU A 308 -12.10 -3.01 -19.61
C GLU A 308 -10.81 -3.30 -18.83
N GLN A 309 -10.61 -2.57 -17.73
CA GLN A 309 -9.42 -2.75 -16.91
C GLN A 309 -9.37 -4.11 -16.26
N THR A 310 -10.51 -4.57 -15.75
CA THR A 310 -10.65 -5.92 -15.21
C THR A 310 -10.38 -6.99 -16.28
N HIS A 311 -10.83 -6.77 -17.52
CA HIS A 311 -10.58 -7.68 -18.63
C HIS A 311 -9.10 -7.71 -19.03
N ALA A 312 -8.45 -6.56 -19.17
CA ALA A 312 -7.03 -6.47 -19.49
C ALA A 312 -6.18 -7.14 -18.39
N ILE A 313 -6.46 -6.86 -17.10
CA ILE A 313 -5.79 -7.52 -15.98
C ILE A 313 -5.97 -9.04 -16.04
N MET A 314 -7.17 -9.53 -16.35
CA MET A 314 -7.42 -10.97 -16.50
C MET A 314 -6.54 -11.59 -17.60
N GLN A 315 -6.37 -10.90 -18.74
CA GLN A 315 -5.50 -11.35 -19.83
C GLN A 315 -4.03 -11.34 -19.43
N SER A 316 -3.54 -10.23 -18.84
CA SER A 316 -2.14 -10.11 -18.40
C SER A 316 -1.78 -11.15 -17.33
N LEU A 317 -2.76 -11.54 -16.50
CA LEU A 317 -2.60 -12.61 -15.51
C LEU A 317 -2.84 -14.02 -16.05
N GLN A 318 -3.16 -14.17 -17.34
CA GLN A 318 -3.42 -15.47 -17.98
C GLN A 318 -4.54 -16.27 -17.29
N LEU A 319 -5.58 -15.57 -16.82
CA LEU A 319 -6.69 -16.17 -16.10
C LEU A 319 -7.87 -16.45 -17.04
N ASN A 320 -8.48 -17.63 -16.90
CA ASN A 320 -9.68 -17.98 -17.65
C ASN A 320 -10.92 -17.20 -17.19
N LYS A 321 -10.97 -16.87 -15.89
CA LYS A 321 -12.04 -16.08 -15.25
C LYS A 321 -11.43 -15.23 -14.14
N ILE A 322 -12.01 -14.07 -13.88
CA ILE A 322 -11.60 -13.19 -12.79
C ILE A 322 -12.82 -12.78 -11.96
N VAL A 323 -12.65 -12.67 -10.65
CA VAL A 323 -13.73 -12.20 -9.76
C VAL A 323 -13.55 -10.72 -9.49
N CYS A 324 -14.65 -9.97 -9.59
CA CYS A 324 -14.68 -8.54 -9.35
C CYS A 324 -15.75 -8.19 -8.31
N VAL A 325 -15.35 -7.54 -7.23
CA VAL A 325 -16.21 -7.11 -6.13
C VAL A 325 -16.53 -5.63 -6.27
N PHE A 326 -17.80 -5.29 -6.08
CA PHE A 326 -18.28 -3.91 -6.11
C PHE A 326 -19.18 -3.62 -4.89
N ASP A 327 -19.29 -2.34 -4.56
CA ASP A 327 -20.41 -1.84 -3.76
C ASP A 327 -21.75 -2.06 -4.51
N GLN A 328 -22.88 -1.79 -3.85
CA GLN A 328 -24.18 -2.03 -4.46
C GLN A 328 -24.44 -1.16 -5.71
N ALA A 329 -24.06 0.11 -5.67
CA ALA A 329 -24.40 1.06 -6.73
C ALA A 329 -23.60 0.77 -8.01
N LEU A 330 -22.30 0.48 -7.86
CA LEU A 330 -21.42 0.12 -8.95
C LEU A 330 -21.74 -1.28 -9.48
N TYR A 331 -22.07 -2.24 -8.60
CA TYR A 331 -22.49 -3.58 -9.01
C TYR A 331 -23.68 -3.55 -9.97
N ALA A 332 -24.73 -2.78 -9.63
CA ALA A 332 -25.94 -2.72 -10.45
C ALA A 332 -25.64 -2.24 -11.89
N LYS A 333 -24.77 -1.24 -12.03
CA LYS A 333 -24.34 -0.73 -13.34
C LYS A 333 -23.42 -1.69 -14.07
N ALA A 334 -22.47 -2.30 -13.35
CA ALA A 334 -21.55 -3.27 -13.92
C ALA A 334 -22.31 -4.47 -14.49
N ALA A 335 -23.35 -4.95 -13.81
CA ALA A 335 -24.23 -6.02 -14.29
C ALA A 335 -24.93 -5.63 -15.61
N GLU A 336 -25.43 -4.40 -15.73
CA GLU A 336 -26.08 -3.92 -16.96
C GLU A 336 -25.14 -3.90 -18.17
N VAL A 337 -23.87 -3.54 -17.96
CA VAL A 337 -22.85 -3.55 -19.03
C VAL A 337 -22.45 -4.98 -19.37
N LEU A 338 -22.18 -5.79 -18.35
CA LEU A 338 -21.69 -7.17 -18.49
C LEU A 338 -22.69 -8.06 -19.25
N TRP A 339 -23.99 -7.93 -18.98
CA TRP A 339 -25.01 -8.71 -19.69
C TRP A 339 -25.18 -8.35 -21.18
N LYS A 340 -24.65 -7.21 -21.62
CA LYS A 340 -24.78 -6.74 -23.01
C LYS A 340 -23.53 -6.94 -23.83
N GLN A 341 -22.38 -7.11 -23.18
CA GLN A 341 -21.09 -7.22 -23.85
C GLN A 341 -20.49 -8.59 -23.61
N GLU A 342 -20.47 -9.42 -24.66
CA GLU A 342 -19.97 -10.80 -24.56
C GLU A 342 -18.50 -10.87 -24.15
N LYS A 343 -17.68 -9.86 -24.47
CA LYS A 343 -16.27 -9.81 -24.07
C LYS A 343 -16.05 -9.90 -22.56
N PHE A 344 -17.04 -9.50 -21.75
CA PHE A 344 -16.97 -9.53 -20.29
C PHE A 344 -17.51 -10.84 -19.68
N LYS A 345 -17.87 -11.86 -20.47
CA LYS A 345 -18.47 -13.11 -19.98
C LYS A 345 -17.63 -13.89 -18.96
N ASN A 346 -16.32 -13.68 -18.98
CA ASN A 346 -15.37 -14.33 -18.07
C ASN A 346 -15.10 -13.51 -16.79
N ILE A 347 -15.71 -12.32 -16.67
CA ILE A 347 -15.69 -11.53 -15.44
C ILE A 347 -16.86 -11.98 -14.58
N ILE A 348 -16.57 -12.43 -13.36
CA ILE A 348 -17.58 -12.82 -12.37
C ILE A 348 -17.74 -11.65 -11.40
N ILE A 349 -18.85 -10.93 -11.50
CA ILE A 349 -19.12 -9.82 -10.59
C ILE A 349 -19.85 -10.31 -9.33
N ARG A 350 -19.52 -9.71 -8.18
CA ARG A 350 -20.21 -9.94 -6.91
C ARG A 350 -20.37 -8.63 -6.15
N MET A 351 -21.45 -8.53 -5.38
CA MET A 351 -21.58 -7.47 -4.38
C MET A 351 -20.65 -7.76 -3.20
N GLY A 352 -20.19 -6.70 -2.54
CA GLY A 352 -19.58 -6.78 -1.22
C GLY A 352 -20.52 -7.51 -0.25
N VAL A 353 -19.94 -8.28 0.69
CA VAL A 353 -20.72 -9.11 1.63
C VAL A 353 -21.67 -8.25 2.45
N PHE A 354 -21.19 -7.09 2.91
CA PHE A 354 -22.00 -6.10 3.63
C PHE A 354 -23.26 -5.70 2.84
N HIS A 355 -23.08 -5.22 1.60
CA HIS A 355 -24.19 -4.84 0.73
C HIS A 355 -25.12 -6.00 0.39
N THR A 356 -24.58 -7.22 0.26
CA THR A 356 -25.38 -8.43 0.04
C THR A 356 -26.32 -8.68 1.21
N ILE A 357 -25.81 -8.59 2.45
CA ILE A 357 -26.62 -8.73 3.67
C ILE A 357 -27.64 -7.59 3.77
N CYS A 358 -27.22 -6.34 3.58
CA CYS A 358 -28.12 -5.18 3.62
C CYS A 358 -29.27 -5.30 2.61
N ASN A 359 -29.00 -5.79 1.40
CA ASN A 359 -30.03 -6.04 0.39
C ASN A 359 -30.99 -7.17 0.77
N LEU A 360 -30.48 -8.26 1.33
CA LEU A 360 -31.32 -9.35 1.83
C LEU A 360 -32.24 -8.85 2.95
N LEU A 361 -31.69 -8.15 3.94
CA LEU A 361 -32.44 -7.59 5.06
C LEU A 361 -33.48 -6.57 4.58
N SER A 362 -33.13 -5.72 3.61
CA SER A 362 -34.07 -4.77 3.00
C SER A 362 -35.22 -5.47 2.27
N THR A 363 -34.92 -6.55 1.54
CA THR A 363 -35.94 -7.35 0.84
C THR A 363 -36.90 -8.00 1.83
N ILE A 364 -36.38 -8.63 2.89
CA ILE A 364 -37.18 -9.20 3.98
C ILE A 364 -38.04 -8.11 4.61
N GLY A 365 -37.43 -6.96 4.96
CA GLY A 365 -38.13 -5.85 5.58
C GLY A 365 -39.29 -5.33 4.72
N ARG A 366 -39.10 -5.20 3.41
CA ARG A 366 -40.19 -4.84 2.48
C ARG A 366 -41.27 -5.90 2.39
N GLY A 367 -40.89 -7.17 2.32
CA GLY A 367 -41.84 -8.30 2.26
C GLY A 367 -42.74 -8.40 3.49
N PHE A 368 -42.20 -8.07 4.67
CA PHE A 368 -42.92 -8.14 5.96
C PHE A 368 -43.39 -6.78 6.50
N ARG A 369 -43.22 -5.68 5.73
CA ARG A 369 -43.49 -4.29 6.18
C ARG A 369 -42.80 -3.91 7.50
N MET A 370 -41.59 -4.40 7.74
CA MET A 370 -40.78 -4.08 8.91
C MET A 370 -39.44 -3.44 8.52
N GLN A 371 -38.93 -2.51 9.34
CA GLN A 371 -37.60 -1.92 9.14
C GLN A 371 -36.52 -2.81 9.79
N VAL A 372 -36.27 -3.98 9.21
CA VAL A 372 -35.31 -4.98 9.72
C VAL A 372 -33.86 -4.44 9.75
N LEU A 373 -33.55 -3.45 8.90
CA LEU A 373 -32.23 -2.84 8.83
C LEU A 373 -31.84 -2.12 10.13
N GLU A 374 -32.78 -1.42 10.80
CA GLU A 374 -32.50 -0.73 12.06
C GLU A 374 -32.14 -1.71 13.19
N ILE A 375 -32.80 -2.87 13.24
CA ILE A 375 -32.60 -3.88 14.28
C ILE A 375 -31.22 -4.55 14.16
N CYS A 376 -30.73 -4.80 12.94
CA CYS A 376 -29.43 -5.43 12.71
C CYS A 376 -28.26 -4.45 12.92
N VAL A 377 -28.39 -3.19 12.48
CA VAL A 377 -27.36 -2.17 12.68
C VAL A 377 -27.20 -1.83 14.15
N TRP A 378 -28.29 -1.78 14.93
CA TRP A 378 -28.22 -1.56 16.38
C TRP A 378 -27.37 -2.64 17.07
N ASN A 379 -27.62 -3.92 16.78
CA ASN A 379 -26.87 -5.01 17.41
C ASN A 379 -25.39 -5.05 16.99
N GLN A 380 -25.05 -4.64 15.76
CA GLN A 380 -23.66 -4.64 15.29
C GLN A 380 -22.86 -3.45 15.85
N VAL A 381 -23.49 -2.26 15.95
CA VAL A 381 -22.91 -1.05 16.55
C VAL A 381 -22.77 -1.17 18.07
N SER A 382 -23.73 -1.80 18.76
CA SER A 382 -23.60 -2.10 20.19
C SER A 382 -22.40 -3.01 20.48
N SER A 383 -22.12 -4.01 19.63
CA SER A 383 -20.95 -4.89 19.82
C SER A 383 -19.59 -4.24 19.50
N GLN A 384 -19.58 -3.14 18.73
CA GLN A 384 -18.36 -2.40 18.39
C GLN A 384 -18.06 -1.26 19.37
N LYS A 385 -19.07 -0.63 19.98
CA LYS A 385 -18.84 0.39 21.03
C LYS A 385 -18.15 -0.19 22.27
N ASP A 386 -18.44 -1.44 22.61
CA ASP A 386 -17.78 -2.15 23.70
C ASP A 386 -16.33 -2.58 23.36
N GLN A 387 -15.88 -2.43 22.11
CA GLN A 387 -14.49 -2.71 21.70
C GLN A 387 -13.59 -1.48 21.64
N CYS A 388 -14.13 -0.26 21.80
CA CYS A 388 -13.36 0.98 21.78
C CYS A 388 -13.20 1.64 23.17
N GLN A 389 -13.63 0.97 24.24
CA GLN A 389 -13.40 1.39 25.64
C GLN A 389 -12.64 0.37 26.48
N GLY A 390 -11.86 -0.52 25.85
CA GLY A 390 -10.93 -1.44 26.52
C GLY A 390 -9.48 -1.12 26.18
#